data_AF-A0A4R1RZL3-F1
#
_entry.id   AF-A0A4R1RZL3-F1
#
_cell.length_a   1.000
_cell.length_b   1.000
_cell.length_c   1.000
_cell.angle_alpha   90.00
_cell.angle_beta   90.00
_cell.angle_gamma   90.00
#
_symmetry.space_group_name_H-M   'P 1'
#
loop_
_entity.id
_entity.type
_entity.pdbx_description
1 polymer ?
#
loop_
_entity_poly.entity_id
_entity_poly.type
_entity_poly.pdbx_seq_one_letter_code
_entity_poly.pdbx_strand_id
1 'polypeptide(L)' 'VFENPQHPYTKKLMAAVPVPDPARRGIRRNLTADELKSPVRPAGFVPEKRSYRQIENGHFVMA' A
#
# COMPACT_ATOMS: atom_id res chain seq x y z
N VAL A 1 7.51 -7.78 5.96
CA VAL A 1 6.51 -6.80 5.41
C VAL A 1 6.18 -5.69 6.41
N PHE A 2 5.74 -5.99 7.64
CA PHE A 2 5.30 -4.98 8.61
C PHE A 2 6.40 -4.02 9.09
N GLU A 3 7.60 -4.52 9.32
CA GLU A 3 8.74 -3.71 9.79
C GLU A 3 9.38 -2.88 8.67
N ASN A 4 9.36 -3.42 7.44
CA ASN A 4 9.99 -2.83 6.28
C ASN A 4 9.03 -2.88 5.06
N PRO A 5 7.96 -2.07 5.05
CA PRO A 5 7.05 -1.99 3.91
C PRO A 5 7.74 -1.27 2.74
N GLN A 6 7.86 -1.95 1.62
CA GLN A 6 8.62 -1.46 0.47
C GLN A 6 7.73 -0.80 -0.59
N HIS A 7 6.54 -1.36 -0.82
CA HIS A 7 5.60 -0.82 -1.81
C HIS A 7 4.78 0.38 -1.24
N PRO A 8 4.55 1.46 -2.02
CA PRO A 8 3.78 2.62 -1.56
C PRO A 8 2.38 2.29 -1.03
N TYR A 9 1.66 1.36 -1.68
CA TYR A 9 0.35 0.88 -1.21
C TYR A 9 0.42 0.31 0.21
N THR A 10 1.40 -0.55 0.49
CA THR A 10 1.58 -1.15 1.82
C THR A 10 1.99 -0.11 2.86
N LYS A 11 2.86 0.85 2.49
CA LYS A 11 3.23 1.97 3.38
C LYS A 11 2.00 2.79 3.79
N LYS A 12 1.11 3.07 2.84
CA LYS A 12 -0.15 3.79 3.11
C LYS A 12 -1.05 3.01 4.07
N LEU A 13 -1.22 1.70 3.85
CA LEU A 13 -2.01 0.86 4.76
C LEU A 13 -1.41 0.83 6.18
N MET A 14 -0.10 0.69 6.32
CA MET A 14 0.56 0.70 7.63
C MET A 14 0.41 2.07 8.34
N ALA A 15 0.49 3.17 7.59
CA ALA A 15 0.29 4.52 8.14
C ALA A 15 -1.15 4.77 8.62
N ALA A 16 -2.12 4.01 8.11
CA ALA A 16 -3.52 4.08 8.52
C ALA A 16 -3.80 3.38 9.86
N VAL A 17 -2.87 2.56 10.35
CA VAL A 17 -3.03 1.88 11.65
C VAL A 17 -2.94 2.91 12.79
N PRO A 18 -3.95 3.01 13.67
CA PRO A 18 -3.93 3.95 14.78
C PRO A 18 -2.91 3.52 15.84
N VAL A 19 -2.18 4.49 16.41
CA VAL A 19 -1.29 4.26 17.54
C VAL A 19 -2.09 4.52 18.84
N PRO A 20 -2.23 3.52 19.73
CA PRO A 20 -2.98 3.66 20.97
C PRO A 20 -2.15 4.41 22.03
N ASP A 21 -1.86 5.69 21.78
CA ASP A 21 -1.22 6.60 22.74
C ASP A 21 -2.29 7.61 23.23
N PRO A 22 -2.63 7.62 24.53
CA PRO A 22 -3.61 8.54 25.10
C PRO A 22 -3.29 10.01 24.83
N ALA A 23 -1.99 10.37 24.76
CA ALA A 23 -1.55 11.74 24.51
C ALA A 23 -1.79 12.19 23.06
N ARG A 24 -2.00 11.26 22.13
CA ARG A 24 -2.19 11.52 20.68
C ARG A 24 -3.64 11.42 20.23
N ARG A 25 -4.59 11.27 21.15
CA ARG A 25 -6.02 11.03 20.89
C ARG A 25 -6.69 12.11 20.01
N GLY A 26 -6.16 13.34 19.98
CA GLY A 26 -6.68 14.44 19.16
C GLY A 26 -6.06 14.59 17.77
N ILE A 27 -4.96 13.90 17.47
CA ILE A 27 -4.23 14.06 16.20
C ILE A 27 -4.89 13.16 15.16
N ARG A 28 -5.85 13.71 14.42
CA ARG A 28 -6.41 13.06 13.22
C ARG A 28 -5.34 13.09 12.12
N ARG A 29 -4.75 11.93 11.84
CA ARG A 29 -3.96 11.76 10.61
C ARG A 29 -4.92 11.90 9.44
N ASN A 30 -4.74 12.93 8.61
CA ASN A 30 -5.46 13.07 7.35
C ASN A 30 -5.08 11.90 6.44
N LEU A 31 -5.84 10.80 6.52
CA LEU A 31 -5.73 9.70 5.59
C LEU A 31 -6.16 10.24 4.24
N THR A 32 -5.22 10.32 3.31
CA THR A 32 -5.51 10.60 1.91
C THR A 32 -6.40 9.47 1.40
N ALA A 33 -7.69 9.74 1.22
CA ALA A 33 -8.60 8.87 0.50
C ALA A 33 -8.27 8.96 -0.99
N ASP A 34 -7.19 8.29 -1.41
CA ASP A 34 -6.97 8.07 -2.83
C ASP A 34 -8.15 7.25 -3.36
N GLU A 35 -8.83 7.77 -4.39
CA GLU A 35 -9.90 7.05 -5.06
C GLU A 35 -9.37 5.72 -5.60
N LEU A 36 -10.10 4.62 -5.33
CA LEU A 36 -9.79 3.33 -5.92
C LEU A 36 -9.97 3.41 -7.43
N LYS A 37 -8.94 3.01 -8.18
CA LYS A 37 -9.05 2.87 -9.63
C LYS A 37 -10.12 1.84 -9.96
N SER A 38 -10.96 2.15 -10.96
CA SER A 38 -11.96 1.21 -11.45
C SER A 38 -11.31 -0.13 -11.86
N PRO A 39 -11.90 -1.26 -11.47
CA PRO A 39 -11.42 -2.58 -11.89
C PRO A 39 -11.76 -2.89 -13.35
N VAL A 40 -12.70 -2.15 -13.96
CA VAL A 40 -13.18 -2.40 -15.32
C VAL A 40 -12.16 -1.90 -16.34
N ARG A 41 -11.81 -2.78 -17.30
CA ARG A 41 -10.89 -2.49 -18.41
C ARG A 41 -11.66 -2.47 -19.73
N PRO A 42 -11.27 -1.63 -20.71
CA PRO A 42 -11.88 -1.64 -22.03
C PRO A 42 -11.56 -2.93 -22.80
N ALA A 43 -12.36 -3.25 -23.81
CA ALA A 43 -12.09 -4.36 -24.72
C ALA A 43 -10.75 -4.13 -25.45
N GLY A 44 -9.89 -5.16 -25.48
CA GLY A 44 -8.55 -5.08 -26.06
C GLY A 44 -7.44 -4.62 -25.11
N PHE A 45 -7.73 -4.40 -23.82
CA PHE A 45 -6.70 -4.10 -22.82
C PHE A 45 -5.72 -5.27 -22.66
N VAL A 46 -4.45 -5.04 -22.96
CA VAL A 46 -3.36 -6.00 -22.72
C VAL A 46 -2.63 -5.60 -21.42
N PRO A 47 -2.66 -6.43 -20.37
CA PRO A 47 -1.96 -6.13 -19.13
C PRO A 47 -0.44 -6.21 -19.34
N GLU A 48 0.29 -5.28 -18.74
CA GLU A 48 1.75 -5.33 -18.71
C GLU A 48 2.26 -6.52 -17.90
N LYS A 49 3.41 -7.06 -18.28
CA LYS A 49 4.06 -8.16 -17.57
C LYS A 49 4.62 -7.64 -16.25
N ARG A 50 4.02 -8.07 -15.13
CA ARG A 50 4.45 -7.69 -13.79
C ARG A 50 5.83 -8.27 -13.49
N SER A 51 6.76 -7.43 -13.06
CA SER A 51 8.06 -7.83 -12.53
C SER A 51 7.99 -7.83 -10.99
N TYR A 52 8.62 -8.82 -10.38
CA TYR A 52 8.70 -8.94 -8.93
C TYR A 52 10.16 -9.01 -8.53
N ARG A 53 10.53 -8.20 -7.54
CA ARG A 53 11.85 -8.18 -6.94
C ARG A 53 11.77 -8.81 -5.56
N GLN A 54 12.64 -9.78 -5.30
CA GLN A 54 12.83 -10.34 -3.97
C GLN A 54 13.69 -9.40 -3.14
N ILE A 55 13.21 -9.03 -1.96
CA ILE A 55 13.91 -8.10 -1.05
C ILE A 55 14.52 -8.87 0.13
N GLU A 56 13.80 -9.86 0.64
CA GLU A 56 14.23 -10.80 1.68
C GLU A 56 13.70 -12.20 1.33
N ASN A 57 14.13 -13.24 2.07
CA ASN A 57 13.66 -14.59 1.82
C ASN A 57 12.12 -14.67 1.93
N GLY A 58 11.46 -15.12 0.87
CA GLY A 58 9.99 -15.16 0.78
C GLY A 58 9.27 -13.80 0.65
N HIS A 59 9.98 -12.67 0.59
CA HIS A 59 9.39 -11.34 0.48
C HIS A 59 9.60 -10.74 -0.91
N PHE A 60 8.53 -10.69 -1.69
CA PHE A 60 8.52 -10.15 -3.06
C PHE A 60 7.70 -8.87 -3.16
N VAL A 61 8.18 -7.93 -3.95
CA VAL A 61 7.51 -6.66 -4.19
C VAL A 61 7.49 -6.39 -5.69
N MET A 62 6.35 -5.91 -6.18
CA MET A 62 6.21 -5.49 -7.57
C MET A 62 7.15 -4.30 -7.81
N ALA A 63 8.05 -4.44 -8.79
CA ALA A 63 9.06 -3.45 -9.12
C ALA A 63 8.51 -2.39 -10.07
#